data_AF-A0A2P4ZMG4-F1
#
_entry.id   AF-A0A2P4ZMG4-F1
#
_cell.length_a   1.000
_cell.length_b   1.000
_cell.length_c   1.000
_cell.angle_alpha   90.00
_cell.angle_beta   90.00
_cell.angle_gamma   90.00
#
_symmetry.space_group_name_H-M   'P 1'
#
loop_
_entity.id
_entity.type
_entity.pdbx_description
1 polymer ?
#
loop_
_entity_poly.entity_id
_entity_poly.type
_entity_poly.pdbx_seq_one_letter_code
_entity_poly.pdbx_strand_id
1 'polypeptide(L)'
;MLIYYLAGNSQSPSLANFADARNQIQHALLSLPQGDQLDATIVPGFTTISTTEYELMRISLLLYSFIVIFPIPFRFGPFVRLRVLLRGVLTKPDTYRRLPKAVILWSLTIGRIIPAHEDKDWFEKKLIEAMSWTKVSSVEELKVILKSIMWQDDVLDPFLGKTWPISGAAE
;
A
#
# COMPACT_ATOMS: atom_id res chain seq x y z
N MET A 1 3.90 18.83 13.87
CA MET A 1 2.46 19.14 13.81
C MET A 1 1.71 18.63 15.05
N LEU A 2 1.87 17.35 15.46
CA LEU A 2 1.34 16.80 16.73
C LEU A 2 1.78 17.59 17.98
N ILE A 3 3.02 18.10 17.98
CA ILE A 3 3.60 18.88 19.08
C ILE A 3 2.91 20.25 19.27
N TYR A 4 2.45 20.90 18.19
CA TYR A 4 1.74 22.18 18.27
C TYR A 4 0.30 22.02 18.79
N TYR A 5 -0.31 20.86 18.52
CA TYR A 5 -1.62 20.48 19.05
C TYR A 5 -1.57 20.22 20.56
N LEU A 6 -0.55 19.47 21.02
CA LEU A 6 -0.33 19.22 22.45
C LEU A 6 0.02 20.49 23.24
N ALA A 7 0.52 21.53 22.56
CA ALA A 7 0.84 22.83 23.14
C ALA A 7 -0.36 23.79 23.25
N GLY A 8 -1.59 23.36 22.90
CA GLY A 8 -2.81 24.16 23.08
C GLY A 8 -2.91 25.40 22.18
N ASN A 9 -2.21 25.42 21.05
CA ASN A 9 -2.17 26.59 20.19
C ASN A 9 -3.39 26.61 19.25
N SER A 10 -4.24 27.65 19.36
CA SER A 10 -5.56 27.77 18.72
C SER A 10 -5.56 27.89 17.19
N GLN A 11 -4.38 27.89 16.55
CA GLN A 11 -4.23 27.86 15.10
C GLN A 11 -4.12 26.44 14.50
N SER A 12 -4.15 25.38 15.33
CA SER A 12 -4.22 24.00 14.81
C SER A 12 -5.64 23.67 14.34
N PRO A 13 -5.82 22.91 13.23
CA PRO A 13 -7.13 22.39 12.85
C PRO A 13 -7.74 21.64 14.04
N SER A 14 -9.03 21.86 14.31
CA SER A 14 -9.70 21.18 15.40
C SER A 14 -9.59 19.65 15.21
N LEU A 15 -9.52 18.89 16.30
CA LEU A 15 -9.51 17.43 16.23
C LEU A 15 -10.73 16.89 15.43
N ALA A 16 -11.85 17.62 15.49
CA ALA A 16 -13.04 17.34 14.70
C ALA A 16 -12.74 17.41 13.18
N ASN A 17 -12.05 18.45 12.70
CA ASN A 17 -11.69 18.56 11.29
C ASN A 17 -10.80 17.40 10.82
N PHE A 18 -9.86 16.96 11.67
CA PHE A 18 -9.05 15.77 11.37
C PHE A 18 -9.88 14.50 11.34
N ALA A 19 -10.78 14.31 12.30
CA ALA A 19 -11.68 13.16 12.32
C ALA A 19 -12.59 13.13 11.08
N ASP A 20 -13.13 14.28 10.68
CA ASP A 20 -13.98 14.42 9.50
C ASP A 20 -13.23 14.15 8.20
N ALA A 21 -12.04 14.74 8.02
CA ALA A 21 -11.21 14.49 6.85
C ALA A 21 -10.83 13.00 6.74
N ARG A 22 -10.47 12.39 7.87
CA ARG A 22 -10.18 10.96 7.96
C ARG A 22 -11.42 10.16 7.52
N ASN A 23 -12.58 10.39 8.14
CA ASN A 23 -13.83 9.70 7.82
C ASN A 23 -14.21 9.85 6.34
N GLN A 24 -14.03 11.03 5.76
CA GLN A 24 -14.29 11.30 4.35
C GLN A 24 -13.37 10.48 3.44
N ILE A 25 -12.06 10.43 3.72
CA ILE A 25 -11.10 9.64 2.94
C ILE A 25 -11.46 8.15 2.99
N GLN A 26 -11.77 7.62 4.18
CA GLN A 26 -12.13 6.22 4.33
C GLN A 26 -13.45 5.89 3.65
N HIS A 27 -14.47 6.74 3.77
CA HIS A 27 -15.72 6.57 3.05
C HIS A 27 -15.48 6.56 1.54
N ALA A 28 -14.69 7.51 1.01
CA ALA A 28 -14.37 7.58 -0.41
C ALA A 28 -13.66 6.30 -0.88
N LEU A 29 -12.64 5.82 -0.14
CA LEU A 29 -11.91 4.60 -0.47
C LEU A 29 -12.78 3.33 -0.42
N LEU A 30 -13.64 3.21 0.59
CA LEU A 30 -14.54 2.05 0.72
C LEU A 30 -15.68 2.06 -0.30
N SER A 31 -16.03 3.24 -0.80
CA SER A 31 -17.07 3.42 -1.82
C SER A 31 -16.55 3.24 -3.25
N LEU A 32 -15.24 3.04 -3.43
CA LEU A 32 -14.68 2.76 -4.74
C LEU A 32 -15.28 1.46 -5.32
N PRO A 33 -15.79 1.48 -6.57
CA PRO A 33 -16.34 0.30 -7.19
C PRO A 33 -15.27 -0.78 -7.35
N GLN A 34 -15.70 -2.04 -7.40
CA GLN A 34 -14.81 -3.13 -7.81
C GLN A 34 -14.51 -3.04 -9.31
N GLY A 35 -13.39 -3.63 -9.72
CA GLY A 35 -12.89 -3.53 -11.08
C GLY A 35 -13.82 -4.09 -12.16
N ASP A 36 -14.63 -5.08 -11.82
CA ASP A 36 -15.68 -5.66 -12.67
C ASP A 36 -16.94 -4.78 -12.76
N GLN A 37 -17.10 -3.84 -11.83
CA GLN A 37 -18.17 -2.83 -11.83
C GLN A 37 -17.75 -1.55 -12.58
N LEU A 38 -16.54 -1.51 -13.15
CA LEU A 38 -16.09 -0.38 -13.94
C LEU A 38 -16.62 -0.50 -15.36
N ASP A 39 -17.75 0.14 -15.59
CA ASP A 39 -18.22 0.46 -16.93
C ASP A 39 -17.73 1.87 -17.30
N ALA A 40 -17.49 2.11 -18.60
CA ALA A 40 -17.15 3.43 -19.14
C ALA A 40 -18.24 4.48 -18.85
N THR A 41 -19.44 4.03 -18.47
CA THR A 41 -20.57 4.86 -18.02
C THR A 41 -20.45 5.34 -16.57
N ILE A 42 -19.71 4.62 -15.70
CA ILE A 42 -19.61 4.91 -14.26
C ILE A 42 -18.41 5.83 -13.97
N VAL A 43 -17.32 5.71 -14.73
CA VAL A 43 -16.13 6.56 -14.58
C VAL A 43 -15.75 7.16 -15.94
N PRO A 44 -16.08 8.45 -16.19
CA PRO A 44 -15.66 9.14 -17.41
C PRO A 44 -14.13 9.12 -17.54
N GLY A 45 -13.60 8.51 -18.62
CA GLY A 45 -12.15 8.37 -18.87
C GLY A 45 -11.54 7.01 -18.52
N PHE A 46 -12.33 6.03 -18.08
CA PHE A 46 -11.87 4.67 -17.76
C PHE A 46 -11.29 3.87 -18.95
N THR A 47 -11.28 4.43 -20.16
CA THR A 47 -10.72 3.80 -21.37
C THR A 47 -9.20 3.60 -21.32
N THR A 48 -8.49 4.24 -20.38
CA THR A 48 -7.01 4.26 -20.37
C THR A 48 -6.38 3.29 -19.36
N ILE A 49 -7.08 2.95 -18.27
CA ILE A 49 -6.54 2.13 -17.17
C ILE A 49 -7.19 0.75 -17.23
N SER A 50 -6.39 -0.31 -17.25
CA SER A 50 -6.89 -1.68 -17.19
C SER A 50 -7.50 -1.98 -15.81
N THR A 51 -8.49 -2.87 -15.79
CA THR A 51 -9.10 -3.38 -14.54
C THR A 51 -8.04 -3.89 -13.54
N THR A 52 -6.96 -4.49 -14.04
CA THR A 52 -5.85 -5.00 -13.22
C THR A 52 -5.09 -3.88 -12.52
N GLU A 53 -4.79 -2.78 -13.23
CA GLU A 53 -4.09 -1.62 -12.67
C GLU A 53 -4.94 -0.92 -11.62
N TYR A 54 -6.22 -0.72 -11.93
CA TYR A 54 -7.18 -0.15 -11.00
C TYR A 54 -7.29 -1.01 -9.73
N GLU A 55 -7.49 -2.31 -9.86
CA GLU A 55 -7.65 -3.22 -8.72
C GLU A 55 -6.39 -3.26 -7.85
N LEU A 56 -5.21 -3.23 -8.47
CA LEU A 56 -3.95 -3.17 -7.71
C LEU A 56 -3.93 -1.95 -6.79
N MET A 57 -4.28 -0.78 -7.35
CA MET A 57 -4.30 0.49 -6.61
C MET A 57 -5.39 0.51 -5.56
N ARG A 58 -6.61 0.13 -5.90
CA ARG A 58 -7.73 0.07 -4.96
C ARG A 58 -7.40 -0.82 -3.76
N ILE A 59 -6.92 -2.04 -3.97
CA ILE A 59 -6.62 -2.98 -2.90
C ILE A 59 -5.44 -2.50 -2.05
N SER A 60 -4.37 -2.00 -2.68
CA SER A 60 -3.19 -1.51 -1.97
C SER A 60 -3.52 -0.27 -1.12
N LEU A 61 -4.35 0.64 -1.63
CA LEU A 61 -4.86 1.79 -0.89
C LEU A 61 -5.75 1.40 0.28
N LEU A 62 -6.62 0.39 0.13
CA LEU A 62 -7.42 -0.12 1.23
C LEU A 62 -6.55 -0.69 2.35
N LEU A 63 -5.54 -1.49 2.00
CA LEU A 63 -4.57 -2.01 2.95
C LEU A 63 -3.82 -0.88 3.67
N TYR A 64 -3.30 0.09 2.91
CA TYR A 64 -2.63 1.26 3.48
C TYR A 64 -3.56 2.03 4.43
N SER A 65 -4.81 2.26 4.04
CA SER A 65 -5.78 2.99 4.85
C SER A 65 -6.03 2.30 6.19
N PHE A 66 -6.17 0.97 6.22
CA PHE A 66 -6.38 0.21 7.45
C PHE A 66 -5.14 0.12 8.36
N ILE A 67 -3.95 0.43 7.84
CA ILE A 67 -2.70 0.45 8.62
C ILE A 67 -2.41 1.87 9.13
N VAL A 68 -2.61 2.88 8.28
CA VAL A 68 -2.12 4.25 8.52
C VAL A 68 -3.22 5.25 8.84
N ILE A 69 -4.31 5.25 8.07
CA ILE A 69 -5.36 6.29 8.17
C ILE A 69 -6.36 5.93 9.27
N PHE A 70 -6.91 4.71 9.21
CA PHE A 70 -7.73 4.09 10.25
C PHE A 70 -7.03 2.83 10.73
N PRO A 71 -6.07 2.95 11.64
CA PRO A 71 -5.35 1.80 12.15
C PRO A 71 -6.34 0.84 12.84
N ILE A 72 -6.58 -0.31 12.22
CA ILE A 72 -7.32 -1.42 12.81
C ILE A 72 -6.30 -2.52 13.15
N PRO A 73 -6.38 -3.16 14.33
CA PRO A 73 -5.50 -4.27 14.64
C PRO A 73 -5.61 -5.39 13.59
N PHE A 74 -4.48 -5.98 13.20
CA PHE A 74 -4.42 -6.98 12.12
C PHE A 74 -5.39 -8.17 12.29
N ARG A 75 -5.71 -8.52 13.54
CA ARG A 75 -6.66 -9.59 13.87
C ARG A 75 -8.12 -9.27 13.49
N PHE A 76 -8.50 -7.99 13.47
CA PHE A 76 -9.89 -7.56 13.32
C PHE A 76 -10.20 -6.94 11.96
N GLY A 77 -9.17 -6.57 11.20
CA GLY A 77 -9.35 -5.96 9.88
C GLY A 77 -9.45 -6.99 8.74
N PRO A 78 -9.85 -6.55 7.54
CA PRO A 78 -9.99 -7.40 6.35
C PRO A 78 -8.65 -7.77 5.69
N PHE A 79 -7.54 -7.73 6.44
CA PHE A 79 -6.18 -7.80 5.90
C PHE A 79 -5.89 -9.09 5.15
N VAL A 80 -6.30 -10.25 5.69
CA VAL A 80 -6.09 -11.56 5.05
C VAL A 80 -6.78 -11.60 3.69
N ARG A 81 -8.06 -11.20 3.64
CA ARG A 81 -8.83 -11.17 2.39
C ARG A 81 -8.22 -10.21 1.37
N LEU A 82 -7.89 -8.99 1.78
CA LEU A 82 -7.29 -8.00 0.90
C LEU A 82 -5.91 -8.44 0.39
N ARG A 83 -5.12 -9.14 1.22
CA ARG A 83 -3.82 -9.70 0.83
C ARG A 83 -3.96 -10.79 -0.24
N VAL A 84 -4.93 -11.69 -0.08
CA VAL A 84 -5.23 -12.73 -1.09
C VAL A 84 -5.65 -12.09 -2.42
N LEU A 85 -6.52 -11.07 -2.38
CA LEU A 85 -6.92 -10.33 -3.58
C LEU A 85 -5.73 -9.62 -4.23
N LEU A 86 -4.88 -8.98 -3.44
CA LEU A 86 -3.66 -8.31 -3.91
C LEU A 86 -2.73 -9.30 -4.62
N ARG A 87 -2.50 -10.47 -4.02
CA ARG A 87 -1.72 -11.56 -4.63
C ARG A 87 -2.34 -12.00 -5.96
N GLY A 88 -3.66 -12.15 -6.02
CA GLY A 88 -4.39 -12.51 -7.24
C GLY A 88 -4.15 -11.52 -8.38
N VAL A 89 -4.15 -10.21 -8.10
CA VAL A 89 -3.87 -9.17 -9.09
C VAL A 89 -2.39 -9.18 -9.50
N LEU A 90 -1.47 -9.27 -8.55
CA LEU A 90 -0.02 -9.30 -8.80
C LEU A 90 0.49 -10.57 -9.51
N THR A 91 -0.33 -11.61 -9.59
CA THR A 91 -0.01 -12.86 -10.31
C THR A 91 -0.40 -12.79 -11.79
N LYS A 92 -1.21 -11.80 -12.20
CA LYS A 92 -1.60 -11.66 -13.60
C LYS A 92 -0.40 -11.24 -14.47
N PRO A 93 -0.20 -11.83 -15.66
CA PRO A 93 0.97 -11.57 -16.50
C PRO A 93 1.17 -10.10 -16.89
N ASP A 94 0.07 -9.37 -17.09
CA ASP A 94 0.14 -7.99 -17.60
C ASP A 94 0.35 -6.93 -16.52
N THR A 95 0.28 -7.30 -15.24
CA THR A 95 0.38 -6.35 -14.11
C THR A 95 1.69 -5.57 -14.13
N TYR A 96 2.80 -6.22 -14.46
CA TYR A 96 4.14 -5.59 -14.42
C TYR A 96 4.48 -4.75 -15.65
N ARG A 97 3.69 -4.84 -16.73
CA ARG A 97 4.05 -4.21 -18.02
C ARG A 97 3.75 -2.71 -18.08
N ARG A 98 2.67 -2.28 -17.44
CA ARG A 98 2.13 -0.92 -17.60
C ARG A 98 2.24 -0.06 -16.35
N LEU A 99 2.41 -0.68 -15.19
CA LEU A 99 2.49 0.03 -13.93
C LEU A 99 3.89 0.62 -13.68
N PRO A 100 3.96 1.81 -13.07
CA PRO A 100 5.23 2.35 -12.60
C PRO A 100 5.91 1.38 -11.62
N LYS A 101 7.23 1.23 -11.75
CA LYS A 101 8.05 0.37 -10.87
C LYS A 101 7.83 0.66 -9.38
N ALA A 102 7.72 1.94 -9.04
CA ALA A 102 7.47 2.41 -7.69
C ALA A 102 6.17 1.85 -7.13
N VAL A 103 5.11 1.81 -7.95
CA VAL A 103 3.79 1.33 -7.58
C VAL A 103 3.82 -0.17 -7.27
N ILE A 104 4.50 -0.94 -8.11
CA ILE A 104 4.67 -2.38 -7.92
C ILE A 104 5.42 -2.68 -6.62
N LEU A 105 6.56 -2.00 -6.40
CA LEU A 105 7.37 -2.16 -5.18
C LEU A 105 6.58 -1.76 -3.93
N TRP A 106 5.81 -0.67 -4.03
CA TRP A 106 4.96 -0.21 -2.94
C TRP A 106 3.86 -1.21 -2.59
N SER A 107 3.11 -1.67 -3.59
CA SER A 107 2.06 -2.69 -3.39
C SER A 107 2.61 -4.00 -2.81
N LEU A 108 3.75 -4.49 -3.31
CA LEU A 108 4.40 -5.69 -2.79
C LEU A 108 4.85 -5.50 -1.34
N THR A 109 5.40 -4.33 -1.01
CA THR A 109 5.84 -4.01 0.36
C THR A 109 4.65 -3.96 1.32
N ILE A 110 3.56 -3.29 0.94
CA ILE A 110 2.32 -3.26 1.75
C ILE A 110 1.76 -4.67 1.96
N GLY A 111 1.76 -5.51 0.92
CA GLY A 111 1.33 -6.91 1.05
C GLY A 111 2.27 -7.76 1.92
N ARG A 112 3.57 -7.44 1.97
CA ARG A 112 4.57 -8.14 2.80
C ARG A 112 4.39 -7.86 4.28
N ILE A 113 4.16 -6.60 4.67
CA ILE A 113 4.13 -6.17 6.09
C ILE A 113 2.93 -6.71 6.87
N ILE A 114 1.90 -7.19 6.18
CA ILE A 114 0.73 -7.80 6.81
C ILE A 114 1.14 -9.15 7.42
N PRO A 115 0.95 -9.35 8.74
CA PRO A 115 1.21 -10.64 9.37
C PRO A 115 0.12 -11.63 8.96
N ALA A 116 0.40 -12.48 7.96
CA ALA A 116 -0.43 -13.65 7.66
C ALA A 116 0.47 -14.87 7.44
N HIS A 117 0.01 -16.02 7.93
CA HIS A 117 0.80 -17.25 8.02
C HIS A 117 1.02 -17.95 6.67
N GLU A 118 0.11 -17.81 5.70
CA GLU A 118 0.12 -18.67 4.51
C GLU A 118 0.76 -18.02 3.26
N ASP A 119 0.94 -16.70 3.25
CA ASP A 119 1.37 -15.93 2.07
C ASP A 119 2.62 -15.07 2.28
N LYS A 120 3.23 -15.10 3.48
CA LYS A 120 4.36 -14.22 3.80
C LYS A 120 5.54 -14.43 2.86
N ASP A 121 5.90 -15.68 2.63
CA ASP A 121 7.03 -16.07 1.80
C ASP A 121 6.81 -15.69 0.33
N TRP A 122 5.56 -15.68 -0.14
CA TRP A 122 5.22 -15.30 -1.51
C TRP A 122 5.49 -13.82 -1.77
N PHE A 123 5.02 -12.93 -0.88
CA PHE A 123 5.23 -11.49 -1.03
C PHE A 123 6.70 -11.13 -0.88
N GLU A 124 7.42 -11.78 0.04
CA GLU A 124 8.85 -11.60 0.22
C GLU A 124 9.64 -11.99 -1.03
N LYS A 125 9.41 -13.20 -1.55
CA LYS A 125 10.03 -13.67 -2.79
C LYS A 125 9.73 -12.74 -3.97
N LYS A 126 8.48 -12.33 -4.13
CA LYS A 126 8.07 -11.43 -5.22
C LYS A 126 8.65 -10.04 -5.10
N LEU A 127 8.81 -9.53 -3.88
CA LEU A 127 9.48 -8.25 -3.65
C LEU A 127 10.98 -8.33 -3.99
N ILE A 128 11.66 -9.42 -3.63
CA ILE A 128 13.07 -9.65 -4.00
C ILE A 128 13.22 -9.73 -5.54
N GLU A 129 12.36 -10.50 -6.20
CA GLU A 129 12.31 -10.55 -7.67
C GLU A 129 12.08 -9.13 -8.25
N ALA A 130 11.13 -8.37 -7.70
CA ALA A 130 10.84 -7.00 -8.09
C ALA A 130 12.03 -6.06 -7.95
N MET A 131 12.72 -6.13 -6.83
CA MET A 131 13.91 -5.32 -6.58
C MET A 131 15.04 -5.64 -7.57
N SER A 132 15.24 -6.91 -7.91
CA SER A 132 16.22 -7.33 -8.91
C SER A 132 15.98 -6.68 -10.28
N TRP A 133 14.78 -6.81 -10.87
CA TRP A 133 14.51 -6.23 -12.20
C TRP A 133 14.28 -4.70 -12.17
N THR A 134 14.02 -4.11 -11.01
CA THR A 134 13.99 -2.65 -10.82
C THR A 134 15.37 -2.04 -10.51
N LYS A 135 16.40 -2.86 -10.30
CA LYS A 135 17.76 -2.45 -9.89
C LYS A 135 17.80 -1.75 -8.52
N VAL A 136 16.92 -2.15 -7.62
CA VAL A 136 16.94 -1.69 -6.23
C VAL A 136 17.72 -2.72 -5.42
N SER A 137 18.81 -2.29 -4.81
CA SER A 137 19.78 -3.17 -4.18
C SER A 137 19.76 -3.11 -2.64
N SER A 138 19.15 -2.07 -2.08
CA SER A 138 19.11 -1.84 -0.64
C SER A 138 17.72 -1.46 -0.14
N VAL A 139 17.52 -1.60 1.18
CA VAL A 139 16.29 -1.16 1.86
C VAL A 139 16.18 0.36 1.82
N GLU A 140 17.30 1.06 1.88
CA GLU A 140 17.38 2.51 1.82
C GLU A 140 16.88 3.03 0.47
N GLU A 141 17.34 2.42 -0.63
CA GLU A 141 16.84 2.71 -1.99
C GLU A 141 15.35 2.38 -2.12
N LEU A 142 14.93 1.22 -1.58
CA LEU A 142 13.52 0.86 -1.55
C LEU A 142 12.72 1.93 -0.79
N LYS A 143 13.17 2.38 0.38
CA LYS A 143 12.49 3.41 1.18
C LYS A 143 12.36 4.73 0.43
N VAL A 144 13.38 5.16 -0.31
CA VAL A 144 13.28 6.37 -1.17
C VAL A 144 12.13 6.22 -2.16
N ILE A 145 12.00 5.05 -2.78
CA ILE A 145 10.91 4.76 -3.72
C ILE A 145 9.55 4.73 -3.00
N LEU A 146 9.45 4.05 -1.85
CA LEU A 146 8.19 3.95 -1.09
C LEU A 146 7.69 5.34 -0.67
N LYS A 147 8.59 6.24 -0.26
CA LYS A 147 8.30 7.63 0.10
C LYS A 147 7.80 8.47 -1.06
N SER A 148 8.17 8.14 -2.30
CA SER A 148 7.67 8.84 -3.49
C SER A 148 6.18 8.61 -3.77
N ILE A 149 5.57 7.62 -3.13
CA ILE A 149 4.14 7.32 -3.23
C ILE A 149 3.46 7.71 -1.92
N MET A 150 3.47 6.80 -0.94
CA MET A 150 2.76 6.95 0.34
C MET A 150 3.42 6.04 1.37
N TRP A 151 4.51 6.51 1.99
CA TRP A 151 5.17 5.82 3.09
C TRP A 151 5.26 6.73 4.30
N GLN A 152 4.84 6.22 5.47
CA GLN A 152 4.90 6.93 6.73
C GLN A 152 5.86 6.18 7.65
N ASP A 153 7.07 6.72 7.82
CA ASP A 153 8.17 6.08 8.55
C ASP A 153 7.72 5.62 9.94
N ASP A 154 7.08 6.50 10.71
CA ASP A 154 6.66 6.23 12.08
C ASP A 154 5.67 5.07 12.23
N VAL A 155 4.90 4.77 11.18
CA VAL A 155 3.87 3.73 11.19
C VAL A 155 4.36 2.45 10.54
N LEU A 156 5.05 2.56 9.40
CA LEU A 156 5.33 1.43 8.52
C LEU A 156 6.73 0.83 8.71
N ASP A 157 7.72 1.61 9.16
CA ASP A 157 9.08 1.11 9.39
C ASP A 157 9.15 -0.04 10.41
N PRO A 158 8.37 -0.05 11.51
CA PRO A 158 8.37 -1.17 12.45
C PRO A 158 8.04 -2.53 11.79
N PHE A 159 7.30 -2.52 10.67
CA PHE A 159 6.90 -3.74 9.98
C PHE A 159 7.84 -4.18 8.85
N LEU A 160 8.75 -3.31 8.40
CA LEU A 160 9.78 -3.72 7.44
C LEU A 160 10.74 -4.75 8.04
N GLY A 161 10.92 -4.71 9.37
CA GLY A 161 11.83 -5.56 10.14
C GLY A 161 13.29 -5.09 10.03
N LYS A 162 14.11 -5.42 11.04
CA LYS A 162 15.57 -5.18 11.01
C LYS A 162 16.34 -6.14 10.08
N THR A 163 15.71 -7.25 9.71
CA THR A 163 16.31 -8.37 9.00
C THR A 163 15.76 -8.43 7.58
N TRP A 164 16.10 -7.43 6.78
CA TRP A 164 16.10 -7.62 5.34
C TRP A 164 17.31 -8.50 5.01
N PRO A 165 17.17 -9.65 4.32
CA PRO A 165 18.34 -10.44 3.98
C PRO A 165 19.08 -9.71 2.85
N ILE A 166 20.18 -9.05 3.19
CA ILE A 166 21.33 -9.01 2.30
C ILE A 166 22.01 -10.39 2.46
N SER A 167 21.44 -11.42 1.86
CA SER A 167 22.20 -12.63 1.54
C SER A 167 22.23 -12.71 0.02
N GLY A 168 23.14 -11.94 -0.56
CA GLY A 168 23.31 -11.77 -1.99
C GLY A 168 24.24 -10.63 -2.37
N ALA A 169 25.25 -10.33 -1.56
CA ALA A 169 26.40 -9.54 -1.97
C ALA A 169 27.61 -10.46 -1.87
N ALA A 170 28.07 -10.99 -3.02
CA ALA A 170 29.22 -11.89 -3.20
C ALA A 170 29.16 -13.18 -2.36
N GLU A 171 28.99 -14.35 -2.95
CA GLU A 171 29.98 -15.06 -3.77
C GLU A 171 29.34 -15.86 -4.92
#